data_AF-A0A0T7GGV7-F1
#
_entry.id   AF-A0A0T7GGV7-F1
#
_cell.length_a   1.000
_cell.length_b   1.000
_cell.length_c   1.000
_cell.angle_alpha   90.00
_cell.angle_beta   90.00
_cell.angle_gamma   90.00
#
_symmetry.space_group_name_H-M   'P 1'
#
loop_
_entity.id
_entity.type
_entity.pdbx_description
1 polymer ?
#
loop_
_entity_poly.entity_id
_entity_poly.type
_entity_poly.pdbx_seq_one_letter_code
_entity_poly.pdbx_strand_id
1 'polypeptide(L)'
;MRDFSAFFGKFGWPEGKGRLPFCVGHRGASGHERENTLTAFRRAAELGAEMWELDTQMTSDGVVVVSHDDHLQRVFQQDLHISHMTFAELREAVPDVPSFAEVAALGRETGCGLYVELKRPGTGPLCWQHLKDMDQPFACLGSFDVAQVRELRDMGCDYPLSVLIRVGHDPHAAGEAAAADILHLCWEKASDTPQEFVTEELIDKAFADGKEIVLWHEERPDVLKDIMVLPVLGICTDLPDLMRPRETSGMSREPRRVTSFDVARAAGVSRAAVSRAFTPDASVSEKTRQKVYQAAKELGYRVNYLARSLTNKRSDFVGLVAAGLDNPFRTQQLEHLARALIARNYRPILLPTSKEADSATVIGQLLHYAVSGVIITSDAPPSHIFEECAVEGVPIVLVNKGEDFPFVDRVVSDDRMSGYTAVDHLVEAGAKKLAVIAGTTVSYSSRRRAEAFQSRCQMLGLDAPLIPVAINDYAHGHEAAQTLIDLGIDGVFSVNDYMACGVLDGLAKAGRSYGTVKVIGHDDIPQASWSAYDLTTFVQPCDVQAEQVIDLLTSRMSEPDAVARVEFTPVTLIKRRSA
;
A
#
# COMPACT_ATOMS: atom_id res chain seq x y z
N MET A 1 -14.34 -28.55 -7.96
CA MET A 1 -15.06 -27.30 -8.28
C MET A 1 -16.37 -27.72 -8.91
N ARG A 2 -17.51 -27.28 -8.35
CA ARG A 2 -18.85 -27.57 -8.87
C ARG A 2 -19.00 -26.95 -10.26
N ASP A 3 -19.64 -27.68 -11.17
CA ASP A 3 -20.01 -27.18 -12.48
C ASP A 3 -21.46 -26.68 -12.44
N PHE A 4 -21.65 -25.39 -12.71
CA PHE A 4 -22.95 -24.71 -12.70
C PHE A 4 -23.57 -24.57 -14.10
N SER A 5 -22.92 -25.08 -15.15
CA SER A 5 -23.39 -24.94 -16.54
C SER A 5 -24.81 -25.50 -16.75
N ALA A 6 -25.13 -26.63 -16.13
CA ALA A 6 -26.48 -27.20 -16.20
C ALA A 6 -27.54 -26.28 -15.58
N PHE A 7 -27.21 -25.62 -14.46
CA PHE A 7 -28.09 -24.64 -13.83
C PHE A 7 -28.26 -23.41 -14.71
N PHE A 8 -27.16 -22.89 -15.27
CA PHE A 8 -27.18 -21.73 -16.15
C PHE A 8 -28.00 -21.98 -17.42
N GLY A 9 -27.76 -23.12 -18.08
CA GLY A 9 -28.49 -23.52 -19.28
C GLY A 9 -29.99 -23.74 -19.03
N LYS A 10 -30.37 -24.28 -17.86
CA LYS A 10 -31.78 -24.47 -17.48
C LYS A 10 -32.55 -23.15 -17.45
N PHE A 11 -31.93 -22.08 -16.93
CA PHE A 11 -32.59 -20.80 -16.67
C PHE A 11 -32.18 -19.67 -17.63
N GLY A 12 -31.38 -19.97 -18.65
CA GLY A 12 -30.85 -18.95 -19.55
C GLY A 12 -29.97 -17.92 -18.84
N TRP A 13 -29.39 -18.27 -17.69
CA TRP A 13 -28.43 -17.42 -17.03
C TRP A 13 -27.13 -17.40 -17.86
N PRO A 14 -26.49 -16.24 -18.01
CA PRO A 14 -25.37 -16.09 -18.91
C PRO A 14 -24.12 -16.82 -18.38
N GLU A 15 -23.70 -17.85 -19.11
CA GLU A 15 -22.45 -18.56 -18.83
C GLU A 15 -21.25 -17.60 -18.89
N GLY A 16 -20.41 -17.62 -17.86
CA GLY A 16 -19.21 -16.78 -17.80
C GLY A 16 -19.44 -15.30 -17.45
N LYS A 17 -20.65 -14.90 -17.07
CA LYS A 17 -20.93 -13.54 -16.60
C LYS A 17 -20.47 -13.36 -15.15
N GLY A 18 -19.21 -12.97 -15.00
CA GLY A 18 -18.57 -12.68 -13.71
C GLY A 18 -17.94 -13.89 -13.04
N ARG A 19 -17.56 -13.73 -11.77
CA ARG A 19 -16.80 -14.73 -11.02
C ARG A 19 -17.69 -15.48 -10.04
N LEU A 20 -17.52 -16.79 -9.93
CA LEU A 20 -18.15 -17.60 -8.89
C LEU A 20 -17.29 -17.66 -7.61
N PRO A 21 -17.91 -17.70 -6.42
CA PRO A 21 -19.34 -17.44 -6.18
C PRO A 21 -19.72 -15.99 -6.56
N PHE A 22 -20.91 -15.80 -7.10
CA PHE A 22 -21.40 -14.46 -7.46
C PHE A 22 -21.38 -13.55 -6.24
N CYS A 23 -20.88 -12.33 -6.43
CA CYS A 23 -21.00 -11.26 -5.45
C CYS A 23 -22.41 -10.70 -5.57
N VAL A 24 -23.24 -10.98 -4.55
CA VAL A 24 -24.61 -10.50 -4.48
C VAL A 24 -24.61 -9.29 -3.54
N GLY A 25 -24.78 -8.08 -4.09
CA GLY A 25 -24.86 -6.87 -3.27
C GLY A 25 -26.15 -6.89 -2.44
N HIS A 26 -26.03 -6.99 -1.11
CA HIS A 26 -27.16 -7.06 -0.20
C HIS A 26 -27.87 -5.71 -0.12
N ARG A 27 -29.14 -5.67 -0.55
CA ARG A 27 -29.92 -4.44 -0.74
C ARG A 27 -29.18 -3.39 -1.57
N GLY A 28 -28.37 -3.83 -2.52
CA GLY A 28 -27.37 -3.04 -3.24
C GLY A 28 -26.01 -3.05 -2.54
N ALA A 29 -25.41 -1.88 -2.32
CA ALA A 29 -24.18 -1.72 -1.53
C ALA A 29 -24.51 -1.01 -0.22
N SER A 30 -25.35 -1.63 0.62
CA SER A 30 -25.93 -1.05 1.85
C SER A 30 -24.89 -0.58 2.88
N GLY A 31 -23.66 -1.12 2.82
CA GLY A 31 -22.53 -0.64 3.63
C GLY A 31 -21.94 0.68 3.15
N HIS A 32 -22.25 1.10 1.92
CA HIS A 32 -21.78 2.35 1.29
C HIS A 32 -22.89 3.38 1.08
N GLU A 33 -24.09 2.93 0.74
CA GLU A 33 -25.22 3.75 0.34
C GLU A 33 -26.49 3.34 1.09
N ARG A 34 -27.51 4.20 1.07
CA ARG A 34 -28.81 3.85 1.67
C ARG A 34 -29.41 2.63 0.98
N GLU A 35 -29.69 1.58 1.76
CA GLU A 35 -30.21 0.30 1.27
C GLU A 35 -31.45 0.43 0.38
N ASN A 36 -31.60 -0.48 -0.60
CA ASN A 36 -32.75 -0.60 -1.50
C ASN A 36 -33.07 0.66 -2.34
N THR A 37 -32.09 1.53 -2.56
CA THR A 37 -32.21 2.70 -3.46
C THR A 37 -31.51 2.47 -4.81
N LEU A 38 -31.92 3.19 -5.85
CA LEU A 38 -31.24 3.14 -7.16
C LEU A 38 -29.75 3.51 -7.06
N THR A 39 -29.40 4.40 -6.12
CA THR A 39 -28.01 4.79 -5.85
C THR A 39 -27.22 3.60 -5.28
N ALA A 40 -27.78 2.87 -4.31
CA ALA A 40 -27.12 1.68 -3.76
C ALA A 40 -26.90 0.58 -4.80
N PHE A 41 -27.86 0.36 -5.70
CA PHE A 41 -27.73 -0.62 -6.78
C PHE A 41 -26.68 -0.19 -7.82
N ARG A 42 -26.69 1.08 -8.24
CA ARG A 42 -25.65 1.61 -9.13
C ARG A 42 -24.26 1.47 -8.50
N ARG A 43 -24.15 1.78 -7.20
CA ARG A 43 -22.91 1.63 -6.46
C ARG A 43 -22.44 0.18 -6.39
N ALA A 44 -23.35 -0.76 -6.16
CA ALA A 44 -23.01 -2.19 -6.18
C ALA A 44 -22.44 -2.63 -7.53
N ALA A 45 -23.04 -2.20 -8.66
CA ALA A 45 -22.47 -2.44 -9.99
C ALA A 45 -21.06 -1.84 -10.16
N GLU A 46 -20.86 -0.59 -9.75
CA GLU A 46 -19.54 0.07 -9.80
C GLU A 46 -18.47 -0.65 -8.98
N LEU A 47 -18.86 -1.32 -7.90
CA LEU A 47 -18.00 -2.12 -7.03
C LEU A 47 -17.87 -3.58 -7.50
N GLY A 48 -18.50 -3.95 -8.63
CA GLY A 48 -18.32 -5.24 -9.29
C GLY A 48 -19.30 -6.33 -8.86
N ALA A 49 -20.38 -6.02 -8.16
CA ALA A 49 -21.42 -7.00 -7.84
C ALA A 49 -22.05 -7.57 -9.12
N GLU A 50 -22.12 -8.90 -9.22
CA GLU A 50 -22.77 -9.56 -10.36
C GLU A 50 -24.30 -9.59 -10.24
N MET A 51 -24.82 -9.63 -9.00
CA MET A 51 -26.26 -9.58 -8.71
C MET A 51 -26.55 -8.62 -7.56
N TRP A 52 -27.80 -8.19 -7.43
CA TRP A 52 -28.26 -7.42 -6.27
C TRP A 52 -29.39 -8.17 -5.58
N GLU A 53 -29.23 -8.39 -4.29
CA GLU A 53 -30.34 -8.76 -3.43
C GLU A 53 -31.19 -7.51 -3.15
N LEU A 54 -32.51 -7.67 -3.21
CA LEU A 54 -33.47 -6.59 -3.02
C LEU A 54 -34.77 -7.11 -2.44
N ASP A 55 -35.40 -6.31 -1.59
CA ASP A 55 -36.64 -6.67 -0.90
C ASP A 55 -37.86 -6.00 -1.56
N THR A 56 -38.93 -6.75 -1.82
CA THR A 56 -40.13 -6.18 -2.46
C THR A 56 -41.28 -5.96 -1.50
N GLN A 57 -41.87 -4.77 -1.55
CA GLN A 57 -43.13 -4.38 -0.92
C GLN A 57 -44.15 -3.94 -1.97
N MET A 58 -45.38 -3.64 -1.55
CA MET A 58 -46.46 -3.26 -2.47
C MET A 58 -47.25 -2.08 -1.93
N THR A 59 -47.51 -1.10 -2.80
CA THR A 59 -48.36 0.06 -2.52
C THR A 59 -49.84 -0.32 -2.49
N SER A 60 -50.70 0.57 -2.01
CA SER A 60 -52.16 0.34 -1.92
C SER A 60 -52.84 0.19 -3.29
N ASP A 61 -52.25 0.75 -4.35
CA ASP A 61 -52.68 0.63 -5.75
C ASP A 61 -52.01 -0.53 -6.50
N GLY A 62 -51.26 -1.39 -5.81
CA GLY A 62 -50.73 -2.64 -6.35
C GLY A 62 -49.41 -2.51 -7.11
N VAL A 63 -48.70 -1.39 -6.99
CA VAL A 63 -47.37 -1.22 -7.58
C VAL A 63 -46.33 -1.87 -6.67
N VAL A 64 -45.46 -2.70 -7.25
CA VAL A 64 -44.34 -3.30 -6.53
C VAL A 64 -43.20 -2.29 -6.40
N VAL A 65 -42.74 -2.08 -5.17
CA VAL A 65 -41.63 -1.18 -4.83
C VAL A 65 -40.55 -1.93 -4.08
N VAL A 66 -39.35 -1.37 -4.05
CA VAL A 66 -38.19 -1.98 -3.41
C VAL A 66 -37.93 -1.30 -2.06
N SER A 67 -38.13 -2.06 -0.98
CA SER A 67 -37.93 -1.65 0.40
C SER A 67 -37.93 -2.87 1.30
N HIS A 68 -37.08 -2.89 2.33
CA HIS A 68 -37.08 -3.98 3.30
C HIS A 68 -38.35 -3.98 4.16
N ASP A 69 -38.71 -2.82 4.70
CA ASP A 69 -39.84 -2.65 5.61
C ASP A 69 -41.02 -2.00 4.90
N ASP A 70 -42.23 -2.35 5.33
CA ASP A 70 -43.45 -1.61 4.99
C ASP A 70 -43.48 -0.23 5.66
N HIS A 71 -42.97 -0.14 6.91
CA HIS A 71 -42.83 1.11 7.66
C HIS A 71 -41.51 1.81 7.34
N LEU A 72 -41.57 3.02 6.81
CA LEU A 72 -40.41 3.74 6.26
C LEU A 72 -39.54 4.43 7.33
N GLN A 73 -39.85 4.26 8.62
CA GLN A 73 -39.19 4.97 9.71
C GLN A 73 -37.70 4.61 9.85
N ARG A 74 -37.34 3.32 9.69
CA ARG A 74 -35.96 2.87 9.94
C ARG A 74 -34.96 3.43 8.91
N VAL A 75 -35.35 3.45 7.64
CA VAL A 75 -34.45 3.76 6.52
C VAL A 75 -34.59 5.21 6.05
N PHE A 76 -35.82 5.70 5.98
CA PHE A 76 -36.14 7.02 5.42
C PHE A 76 -36.56 8.04 6.48
N GLN A 77 -36.68 7.64 7.75
CA GLN A 77 -37.10 8.50 8.87
C GLN A 77 -38.47 9.15 8.63
N GLN A 78 -39.36 8.41 7.96
CA GLN A 78 -40.73 8.83 7.68
C GLN A 78 -41.70 7.89 8.39
N ASP A 79 -42.65 8.45 9.13
CA ASP A 79 -43.70 7.69 9.80
C ASP A 79 -44.84 7.36 8.83
N LEU A 80 -44.50 6.60 7.78
CA LEU A 80 -45.37 6.26 6.67
C LEU A 80 -45.29 4.75 6.38
N HIS A 81 -46.40 4.18 5.91
CA HIS A 81 -46.51 2.79 5.51
C HIS A 81 -46.73 2.69 4.00
N ILE A 82 -45.86 1.95 3.30
CA ILE A 82 -45.95 1.72 1.85
C ILE A 82 -47.34 1.16 1.50
N SER A 83 -47.83 0.19 2.26
CA SER A 83 -49.11 -0.47 2.05
C SER A 83 -50.33 0.45 2.17
N HIS A 84 -50.20 1.64 2.73
CA HIS A 84 -51.28 2.61 2.90
C HIS A 84 -51.30 3.72 1.85
N MET A 85 -50.30 3.76 0.97
CA MET A 85 -50.11 4.85 0.00
C MET A 85 -50.15 4.31 -1.42
N THR A 86 -50.67 5.11 -2.35
CA THR A 86 -50.47 4.86 -3.78
C THR A 86 -49.01 5.11 -4.16
N PHE A 87 -48.56 4.58 -5.29
CA PHE A 87 -47.18 4.83 -5.73
C PHE A 87 -46.89 6.31 -6.02
N ALA A 88 -47.88 7.07 -6.50
CA ALA A 88 -47.75 8.50 -6.73
C ALA A 88 -47.51 9.26 -5.41
N GLU A 89 -48.30 8.96 -4.38
CA GLU A 89 -48.14 9.56 -3.04
C GLU A 89 -46.81 9.16 -2.40
N LEU A 90 -46.42 7.89 -2.53
CA LEU A 90 -45.14 7.39 -2.02
C LEU A 90 -43.97 8.09 -2.72
N ARG A 91 -44.05 8.29 -4.04
CA ARG A 91 -43.01 8.97 -4.82
C ARG A 91 -42.86 10.44 -4.44
N GLU A 92 -43.97 11.10 -4.09
CA GLU A 92 -43.94 12.49 -3.61
C GLU A 92 -43.33 12.58 -2.20
N ALA A 93 -43.74 11.69 -1.30
CA ALA A 93 -43.28 11.73 0.09
C ALA A 93 -41.85 11.23 0.27
N VAL A 94 -41.46 10.17 -0.45
CA VAL A 94 -40.16 9.50 -0.34
C VAL A 94 -39.62 9.14 -1.73
N PRO A 95 -39.07 10.12 -2.47
CA PRO A 95 -38.67 9.93 -3.87
C PRO A 95 -37.63 8.82 -4.11
N ASP A 96 -36.86 8.49 -3.07
CA ASP A 96 -35.76 7.53 -3.09
C ASP A 96 -36.22 6.06 -3.06
N VAL A 97 -37.50 5.77 -2.74
CA VAL A 97 -38.05 4.41 -2.81
C VAL A 97 -38.40 4.10 -4.27
N PRO A 98 -37.67 3.18 -4.94
CA PRO A 98 -37.91 2.90 -6.34
C PRO A 98 -39.00 1.84 -6.52
N SER A 99 -39.65 1.88 -7.68
CA SER A 99 -40.43 0.74 -8.18
C SER A 99 -39.50 -0.41 -8.55
N PHE A 100 -40.03 -1.63 -8.51
CA PHE A 100 -39.32 -2.82 -9.00
C PHE A 100 -38.90 -2.66 -10.47
N ALA A 101 -39.76 -2.06 -11.31
CA ALA A 101 -39.48 -1.82 -12.72
C ALA A 101 -38.27 -0.89 -12.94
N GLU A 102 -38.09 0.14 -12.10
CA GLU A 102 -36.90 1.01 -12.19
C GLU A 102 -35.61 0.26 -11.82
N VAL A 103 -35.66 -0.59 -10.78
CA VAL A 103 -34.49 -1.40 -10.39
C VAL A 103 -34.17 -2.44 -11.44
N ALA A 104 -35.18 -3.09 -12.03
CA ALA A 104 -34.99 -4.03 -13.13
C ALA A 104 -34.42 -3.37 -14.39
N ALA A 105 -34.87 -2.14 -14.71
CA ALA A 105 -34.31 -1.35 -15.81
C ALA A 105 -32.81 -1.05 -15.57
N LEU A 106 -32.46 -0.64 -14.35
CA LEU A 106 -31.08 -0.38 -13.98
C LEU A 106 -30.23 -1.67 -14.00
N GLY A 107 -30.80 -2.81 -13.60
CA GLY A 107 -30.15 -4.12 -13.70
C GLY A 107 -29.80 -4.47 -15.16
N ARG A 108 -30.70 -4.20 -16.10
CA ARG A 108 -30.41 -4.35 -17.54
C ARG A 108 -29.33 -3.40 -18.04
N GLU A 109 -29.44 -2.13 -17.66
CA GLU A 109 -28.49 -1.09 -18.04
C GLU A 109 -27.06 -1.43 -17.61
N THR A 110 -26.90 -1.86 -16.36
CA THR A 110 -25.61 -2.21 -15.75
C THR A 110 -25.16 -3.63 -16.09
N GLY A 111 -26.09 -4.46 -16.58
CA GLY A 111 -25.88 -5.89 -16.76
C GLY A 111 -25.91 -6.70 -15.47
N CYS A 112 -26.24 -6.15 -14.31
CA CYS A 112 -26.35 -6.94 -13.07
C CYS A 112 -27.62 -7.81 -13.05
N GLY A 113 -27.54 -8.94 -12.34
CA GLY A 113 -28.69 -9.79 -12.08
C GLY A 113 -29.50 -9.35 -10.85
N LEU A 114 -30.73 -9.85 -10.72
CA LEU A 114 -31.61 -9.51 -9.60
C LEU A 114 -31.89 -10.73 -8.73
N TYR A 115 -31.66 -10.61 -7.43
CA TYR A 115 -32.02 -11.60 -6.41
C TYR A 115 -33.16 -11.04 -5.58
N VAL A 116 -34.40 -11.41 -5.94
CA VAL A 116 -35.60 -10.75 -5.44
C VAL A 116 -36.14 -11.46 -4.20
N GLU A 117 -36.08 -10.83 -3.03
CA GLU A 117 -36.76 -11.30 -1.81
C GLU A 117 -38.21 -10.79 -1.75
N LEU A 118 -39.15 -11.72 -1.78
CA LEU A 118 -40.59 -11.49 -1.70
C LEU A 118 -41.03 -11.41 -0.23
N LYS A 119 -41.16 -10.18 0.31
CA LYS A 119 -41.62 -9.95 1.69
C LYS A 119 -43.13 -10.03 1.86
N ARG A 120 -43.89 -9.69 0.80
CA ARG A 120 -45.34 -9.56 0.86
C ARG A 120 -46.04 -10.51 -0.13
N PRO A 121 -47.04 -11.29 0.31
CA PRO A 121 -47.85 -12.12 -0.58
C PRO A 121 -48.42 -11.32 -1.76
N GLY A 122 -48.44 -11.95 -2.93
CA GLY A 122 -48.92 -11.34 -4.18
C GLY A 122 -47.86 -10.54 -4.96
N THR A 123 -46.71 -10.20 -4.35
CA THR A 123 -45.61 -9.53 -5.09
C THR A 123 -44.95 -10.46 -6.12
N GLY A 124 -44.88 -11.76 -5.83
CA GLY A 124 -44.22 -12.76 -6.68
C GLY A 124 -44.68 -12.75 -8.14
N PRO A 125 -45.98 -12.98 -8.43
CA PRO A 125 -46.48 -12.99 -9.81
C PRO A 125 -46.24 -11.68 -10.56
N LEU A 126 -46.31 -10.54 -9.86
CA LEU A 126 -46.06 -9.21 -10.45
C LEU A 126 -44.58 -9.02 -10.79
N CYS A 127 -43.66 -9.38 -9.88
CA CYS A 127 -42.22 -9.33 -10.14
C CYS A 127 -41.86 -10.25 -11.31
N TRP A 128 -42.40 -11.46 -11.33
CA TRP A 128 -42.21 -12.42 -12.42
C TRP A 128 -42.66 -11.85 -13.76
N GLN A 129 -43.86 -11.27 -13.83
CA GLN A 129 -44.37 -10.63 -15.05
C GLN A 129 -43.46 -9.48 -15.50
N HIS A 130 -43.02 -8.61 -14.58
CA HIS A 130 -42.09 -7.53 -14.90
C HIS A 130 -40.75 -8.04 -15.47
N LEU A 131 -40.17 -9.09 -14.88
CA LEU A 131 -38.93 -9.69 -15.38
C LEU A 131 -39.09 -10.24 -16.80
N LYS A 132 -40.25 -10.85 -17.11
CA LYS A 132 -40.58 -11.33 -18.46
C LYS A 132 -40.75 -10.19 -19.45
N ASP A 133 -41.54 -9.17 -19.10
CA ASP A 133 -41.82 -8.03 -19.97
C ASP A 133 -40.55 -7.25 -20.32
N MET A 134 -39.56 -7.25 -19.42
CA MET A 134 -38.29 -6.55 -19.60
C MET A 134 -37.21 -7.41 -20.24
N ASP A 135 -37.44 -8.70 -20.48
CA ASP A 135 -36.43 -9.64 -20.99
C ASP A 135 -35.15 -9.61 -20.12
N GLN A 136 -35.34 -9.86 -18.81
CA GLN A 136 -34.28 -9.87 -17.79
C GLN A 136 -34.01 -11.32 -17.30
N PRO A 137 -33.32 -12.17 -18.08
CA PRO A 137 -33.16 -13.59 -17.78
C PRO A 137 -32.28 -13.86 -16.55
N PHE A 138 -31.38 -12.92 -16.21
CA PHE A 138 -30.47 -13.09 -15.07
C PHE A 138 -31.13 -12.61 -13.76
N ALA A 139 -32.08 -13.38 -13.27
CA ALA A 139 -32.77 -13.10 -12.01
C ALA A 139 -33.19 -14.38 -11.28
N CYS A 140 -33.43 -14.28 -9.97
CA CYS A 140 -34.13 -15.29 -9.17
C CYS A 140 -35.14 -14.63 -8.23
N LEU A 141 -36.16 -15.40 -7.84
CA LEU A 141 -37.21 -14.97 -6.92
C LEU A 141 -37.19 -15.89 -5.69
N GLY A 142 -37.25 -15.33 -4.49
CA GLY A 142 -37.27 -16.14 -3.27
C GLY A 142 -37.97 -15.50 -2.10
N SER A 143 -38.25 -16.30 -1.07
CA SER A 143 -38.88 -15.82 0.17
C SER A 143 -38.49 -16.69 1.36
N PHE A 144 -38.62 -16.13 2.57
CA PHE A 144 -38.68 -16.93 3.81
C PHE A 144 -40.00 -17.71 3.93
N ASP A 145 -41.03 -17.32 3.18
CA ASP A 145 -42.31 -18.00 3.15
C ASP A 145 -42.33 -19.07 2.06
N VAL A 146 -42.23 -20.33 2.49
CA VAL A 146 -42.27 -21.52 1.63
C VAL A 146 -43.51 -21.54 0.73
N ALA A 147 -44.65 -21.07 1.20
CA ALA A 147 -45.90 -21.10 0.43
C ALA A 147 -45.84 -20.16 -0.78
N GLN A 148 -45.22 -18.98 -0.64
CA GLN A 148 -45.06 -18.03 -1.75
C GLN A 148 -44.12 -18.56 -2.82
N VAL A 149 -43.03 -19.21 -2.42
CA VAL A 149 -42.12 -19.86 -3.39
C VAL A 149 -42.83 -20.99 -4.11
N ARG A 150 -43.59 -21.81 -3.37
CA ARG A 150 -44.36 -22.92 -3.93
C ARG A 150 -45.44 -22.46 -4.91
N GLU A 151 -46.15 -21.38 -4.58
CA GLU A 151 -47.14 -20.77 -5.47
C GLU A 151 -46.54 -20.43 -6.83
N LEU A 152 -45.37 -19.77 -6.85
CA LEU A 152 -44.69 -19.44 -8.10
C LEU A 152 -44.28 -20.67 -8.90
N ARG A 153 -43.82 -21.73 -8.22
CA ARG A 153 -43.50 -23.00 -8.89
C ARG A 153 -44.75 -23.59 -9.54
N ASP A 154 -45.85 -23.66 -8.80
CA ASP A 154 -47.11 -24.26 -9.26
C ASP A 154 -47.73 -23.45 -10.41
N MET A 155 -47.48 -22.14 -10.46
CA MET A 155 -47.83 -21.26 -11.60
C MET A 155 -46.92 -21.44 -12.83
N GLY A 156 -45.85 -22.23 -12.73
CA GLY A 156 -44.92 -22.49 -13.82
C GLY A 156 -43.87 -21.41 -14.02
N CYS A 157 -43.40 -20.78 -12.94
CA CYS A 157 -42.30 -19.81 -13.00
C CYS A 157 -41.07 -20.40 -13.69
N ASP A 158 -40.59 -19.70 -14.71
CA ASP A 158 -39.44 -20.04 -15.56
C ASP A 158 -38.11 -19.46 -15.05
N TYR A 159 -38.15 -18.75 -13.92
CA TYR A 159 -36.96 -18.28 -13.19
C TYR A 159 -36.57 -19.26 -12.08
N PRO A 160 -35.28 -19.29 -11.69
CA PRO A 160 -34.85 -20.04 -10.52
C PRO A 160 -35.53 -19.51 -9.26
N LEU A 161 -36.04 -20.44 -8.46
CA LEU A 161 -36.72 -20.13 -7.22
C LEU A 161 -35.82 -20.43 -6.01
N SER A 162 -35.75 -19.47 -5.09
CA SER A 162 -34.96 -19.57 -3.85
C SER A 162 -35.87 -19.67 -2.63
N VAL A 163 -35.47 -20.47 -1.64
CA VAL A 163 -36.07 -20.42 -0.30
C VAL A 163 -35.02 -19.91 0.70
N LEU A 164 -35.40 -18.90 1.50
CA LEU A 164 -34.53 -18.30 2.52
C LEU A 164 -34.74 -19.03 3.86
N ILE A 165 -33.65 -19.49 4.45
CA ILE A 165 -33.67 -20.47 5.54
C ILE A 165 -32.96 -19.88 6.76
N ARG A 166 -33.70 -19.71 7.85
CA ARG A 166 -33.15 -19.25 9.13
C ARG A 166 -32.39 -20.35 9.84
N VAL A 167 -31.49 -19.95 10.73
CA VAL A 167 -30.79 -20.86 11.66
C VAL A 167 -31.80 -21.77 12.38
N GLY A 168 -31.49 -23.05 12.46
CA GLY A 168 -32.31 -24.07 13.14
C GLY A 168 -33.39 -24.74 12.28
N HIS A 169 -33.60 -24.31 11.03
CA HIS A 169 -34.45 -25.01 10.07
C HIS A 169 -33.61 -25.92 9.16
N ASP A 170 -34.17 -27.07 8.76
CA ASP A 170 -33.53 -27.99 7.81
C ASP A 170 -33.59 -27.40 6.37
N PRO A 171 -32.45 -27.06 5.75
CA PRO A 171 -32.40 -26.53 4.40
C PRO A 171 -33.04 -27.42 3.34
N HIS A 172 -32.86 -28.73 3.45
CA HIS A 172 -33.33 -29.68 2.43
C HIS A 172 -34.84 -29.84 2.50
N ALA A 173 -35.39 -29.96 3.70
CA ALA A 173 -36.83 -30.02 3.92
C ALA A 173 -37.54 -28.74 3.42
N ALA A 174 -36.95 -27.57 3.71
CA ALA A 174 -37.47 -26.30 3.21
C ALA A 174 -37.41 -26.22 1.67
N GLY A 175 -36.29 -26.62 1.07
CA GLY A 175 -36.12 -26.66 -0.38
C GLY A 175 -37.09 -27.60 -1.09
N GLU A 176 -37.35 -28.77 -0.51
CA GLU A 176 -38.33 -29.73 -1.04
C GLU A 176 -39.76 -29.18 -0.96
N ALA A 177 -40.16 -28.65 0.20
CA ALA A 177 -41.49 -28.07 0.40
C ALA A 177 -41.76 -26.92 -0.57
N ALA A 178 -40.77 -26.04 -0.76
CA ALA A 178 -40.84 -24.90 -1.68
C ALA A 178 -40.73 -25.30 -3.16
N ALA A 179 -40.27 -26.52 -3.47
CA ALA A 179 -39.78 -26.89 -4.81
C ALA A 179 -38.78 -25.87 -5.38
N ALA A 180 -37.86 -25.43 -4.53
CA ALA A 180 -36.83 -24.43 -4.82
C ALA A 180 -35.63 -25.03 -5.56
N ASP A 181 -35.01 -24.22 -6.41
CA ASP A 181 -33.74 -24.53 -7.08
C ASP A 181 -32.53 -24.02 -6.28
N ILE A 182 -32.72 -23.02 -5.40
CA ILE A 182 -31.65 -22.43 -4.59
C ILE A 182 -32.02 -22.51 -3.10
N LEU A 183 -31.08 -22.98 -2.28
CA LEU A 183 -31.12 -22.91 -0.83
C LEU A 183 -30.34 -21.67 -0.37
N HIS A 184 -31.04 -20.64 0.12
CA HIS A 184 -30.39 -19.45 0.67
C HIS A 184 -30.27 -19.59 2.18
N LEU A 185 -29.05 -19.79 2.67
CA LEU A 185 -28.76 -19.99 4.09
C LEU A 185 -28.57 -18.62 4.77
N CYS A 186 -29.60 -18.10 5.45
CA CYS A 186 -29.53 -16.82 6.18
C CYS A 186 -29.00 -17.04 7.60
N TRP A 187 -27.72 -17.42 7.68
CA TRP A 187 -27.07 -17.93 8.89
C TRP A 187 -25.98 -17.01 9.45
N GLU A 188 -25.97 -15.74 9.07
CA GLU A 188 -24.97 -14.75 9.48
C GLU A 188 -24.83 -14.64 11.00
N LYS A 189 -25.93 -14.88 11.73
CA LYS A 189 -26.02 -14.86 13.21
C LYS A 189 -26.01 -16.24 13.87
N ALA A 190 -25.67 -17.31 13.14
CA ALA A 190 -25.64 -18.66 13.72
C ALA A 190 -24.57 -18.81 14.80
N SER A 191 -23.40 -18.20 14.60
CA SER A 191 -22.32 -18.10 15.57
C SER A 191 -21.28 -17.05 15.14
N ASP A 192 -20.15 -16.97 15.85
CA ASP A 192 -18.97 -16.20 15.41
C ASP A 192 -18.30 -16.83 14.17
N THR A 193 -18.49 -18.14 13.95
CA THR A 193 -17.93 -18.94 12.84
C THR A 193 -19.05 -19.66 12.06
N PRO A 194 -20.02 -18.93 11.47
CA PRO A 194 -21.19 -19.54 10.84
C PRO A 194 -20.84 -20.45 9.65
N GLN A 195 -19.68 -20.26 9.03
CA GLN A 195 -19.16 -21.12 7.97
C GLN A 195 -18.96 -22.57 8.39
N GLU A 196 -18.76 -22.85 9.68
CA GLU A 196 -18.58 -24.21 10.20
C GLU A 196 -19.85 -25.07 10.08
N PHE A 197 -21.02 -24.44 9.97
CA PHE A 197 -22.29 -25.14 9.75
C PHE A 197 -22.53 -25.50 8.29
N VAL A 198 -21.79 -24.91 7.34
CA VAL A 198 -21.89 -25.23 5.90
C VAL A 198 -21.00 -26.43 5.60
N THR A 199 -21.42 -27.60 6.06
CA THR A 199 -20.66 -28.85 5.95
C THR A 199 -20.65 -29.41 4.52
N GLU A 200 -19.65 -30.24 4.20
CA GLU A 200 -19.61 -30.97 2.92
C GLU A 200 -20.85 -31.85 2.72
N GLU A 201 -21.35 -32.48 3.80
CA GLU A 201 -22.56 -33.30 3.74
C GLU A 201 -23.80 -32.50 3.33
N LEU A 202 -23.98 -31.29 3.87
CA LEU A 202 -25.06 -30.38 3.49
C LEU A 202 -24.96 -29.99 2.01
N ILE A 203 -23.75 -29.63 1.57
CA ILE A 203 -23.49 -29.23 0.19
C ILE A 203 -23.77 -30.39 -0.78
N ASP A 204 -23.21 -31.56 -0.50
CA ASP A 204 -23.33 -32.74 -1.37
C ASP A 204 -24.79 -33.18 -1.49
N LYS A 205 -25.54 -33.15 -0.39
CA LYS A 205 -26.98 -33.45 -0.41
C LYS A 205 -27.76 -32.43 -1.25
N ALA A 206 -27.43 -31.13 -1.16
CA ALA A 206 -28.12 -30.10 -1.96
C ALA A 206 -27.89 -30.34 -3.46
N PHE A 207 -26.65 -30.63 -3.85
CA PHE A 207 -26.30 -30.92 -5.25
C PHE A 207 -26.89 -32.23 -5.75
N ALA A 208 -26.97 -33.27 -4.91
CA ALA A 208 -27.63 -34.52 -5.26
C ALA A 208 -29.12 -34.31 -5.57
N ASP A 209 -29.76 -33.37 -4.87
CA ASP A 209 -31.15 -32.97 -5.11
C ASP A 209 -31.30 -31.93 -6.24
N GLY A 210 -30.22 -31.60 -6.95
CA GLY A 210 -30.22 -30.63 -8.04
C GLY A 210 -30.43 -29.18 -7.60
N LYS A 211 -30.09 -28.84 -6.36
CA LYS A 211 -30.24 -27.50 -5.78
C LYS A 211 -28.89 -26.82 -5.64
N GLU A 212 -28.84 -25.53 -5.90
CA GLU A 212 -27.67 -24.69 -5.66
C GLU A 212 -27.77 -23.97 -4.31
N ILE A 213 -26.67 -23.39 -3.84
CA ILE A 213 -26.60 -22.76 -2.51
C ILE A 213 -26.20 -21.29 -2.66
N VAL A 214 -26.87 -20.41 -1.92
CA VAL A 214 -26.47 -19.01 -1.73
C VAL A 214 -26.33 -18.73 -0.24
N LEU A 215 -25.30 -17.97 0.12
CA LEU A 215 -24.97 -17.68 1.51
C LEU A 215 -25.34 -16.25 1.89
N TRP A 216 -25.51 -16.05 3.19
CA TRP A 216 -25.86 -14.80 3.86
C TRP A 216 -24.92 -13.63 3.57
N HIS A 217 -25.27 -12.43 4.05
CA HIS A 217 -24.42 -11.24 3.93
C HIS A 217 -23.24 -11.32 4.90
N GLU A 218 -22.01 -11.28 4.39
CA GLU A 218 -20.81 -11.41 5.23
C GLU A 218 -19.78 -10.32 4.96
N GLU A 219 -19.32 -9.71 6.03
CA GLU A 219 -18.36 -8.60 6.01
C GLU A 219 -17.10 -8.92 6.82
N ARG A 220 -17.10 -9.97 7.65
CA ARG A 220 -15.93 -10.38 8.43
C ARG A 220 -14.88 -11.01 7.50
N PRO A 221 -13.66 -10.45 7.39
CA PRO A 221 -12.67 -10.91 6.40
C PRO A 221 -12.28 -12.38 6.52
N ASP A 222 -12.18 -12.90 7.75
CA ASP A 222 -11.80 -14.30 8.00
C ASP A 222 -12.91 -15.26 7.58
N VAL A 223 -14.17 -14.95 7.89
CA VAL A 223 -15.33 -15.78 7.49
C VAL A 223 -15.50 -15.72 5.96
N LEU A 224 -15.47 -14.51 5.39
CA LEU A 224 -15.62 -14.29 3.95
C LEU A 224 -14.58 -15.08 3.16
N LYS A 225 -13.33 -15.11 3.62
CA LYS A 225 -12.24 -15.89 3.00
C LYS A 225 -12.54 -17.39 2.97
N ASP A 226 -13.15 -17.93 4.02
CA ASP A 226 -13.48 -19.35 4.12
C ASP A 226 -14.67 -19.70 3.21
N ILE A 227 -15.71 -18.86 3.18
CA ILE A 227 -16.90 -19.13 2.36
C ILE A 227 -16.67 -18.87 0.86
N MET A 228 -15.74 -17.98 0.50
CA MET A 228 -15.37 -17.67 -0.90
C MET A 228 -14.75 -18.83 -1.68
N VAL A 229 -14.25 -19.86 -0.98
CA VAL A 229 -13.71 -21.07 -1.62
C VAL A 229 -14.72 -22.22 -1.67
N LEU A 230 -15.89 -22.07 -1.04
CA LEU A 230 -16.94 -23.06 -1.08
C LEU A 230 -17.58 -23.10 -2.48
N PRO A 231 -18.06 -24.27 -2.93
CA PRO A 231 -18.67 -24.43 -4.24
C PRO A 231 -20.11 -23.90 -4.29
N VAL A 232 -20.37 -22.68 -3.79
CA VAL A 232 -21.71 -22.06 -3.75
C VAL A 232 -21.96 -21.16 -4.96
N LEU A 233 -23.22 -20.91 -5.29
CA LEU A 233 -23.63 -20.09 -6.43
C LEU A 233 -23.34 -18.60 -6.19
N GLY A 234 -23.59 -18.12 -4.97
CA GLY A 234 -23.46 -16.72 -4.61
C GLY A 234 -23.30 -16.50 -3.12
N ILE A 235 -22.75 -15.35 -2.76
CA ILE A 235 -22.60 -14.89 -1.38
C ILE A 235 -23.09 -13.44 -1.35
N CYS A 236 -23.96 -13.13 -0.39
CA CYS A 236 -24.40 -11.77 -0.16
C CYS A 236 -23.32 -10.96 0.56
N THR A 237 -23.28 -9.64 0.37
CA THR A 237 -22.43 -8.74 1.15
C THR A 237 -22.94 -7.31 1.09
N ASP A 238 -22.83 -6.58 2.19
CA ASP A 238 -23.08 -5.14 2.24
C ASP A 238 -21.96 -4.33 1.55
N LEU A 239 -20.77 -4.95 1.35
CA LEU A 239 -19.54 -4.33 0.84
C LEU A 239 -18.97 -5.11 -0.36
N PRO A 240 -19.54 -4.96 -1.58
CA PRO A 240 -19.14 -5.74 -2.75
C PRO A 240 -17.64 -5.69 -3.10
N ASP A 241 -16.96 -4.59 -2.78
CA ASP A 241 -15.53 -4.38 -2.99
C ASP A 241 -14.64 -5.30 -2.14
N LEU A 242 -15.14 -5.87 -1.04
CA LEU A 242 -14.43 -6.91 -0.29
C LEU A 242 -14.32 -8.22 -1.09
N MET A 243 -15.36 -8.54 -1.86
CA MET A 243 -15.40 -9.73 -2.74
C MET A 243 -14.83 -9.47 -4.13
N ARG A 244 -14.88 -8.21 -4.59
CA ARG A 244 -14.48 -7.76 -5.93
C ARG A 244 -13.57 -6.52 -5.86
N PRO A 245 -12.37 -6.65 -5.28
CA PRO A 245 -11.43 -5.53 -5.24
C PRO A 245 -11.07 -5.13 -6.68
N ARG A 246 -11.18 -3.84 -7.01
CA ARG A 246 -10.91 -3.32 -8.36
C ARG A 246 -9.49 -3.67 -8.79
N GLU A 247 -9.36 -4.39 -9.90
CA GLU A 247 -8.08 -4.70 -10.52
C GLU A 247 -7.45 -3.41 -11.07
N THR A 248 -6.35 -2.95 -10.47
CA THR A 248 -5.46 -2.00 -11.16
C THR A 248 -4.79 -2.74 -12.31
N SER A 249 -5.01 -2.27 -13.54
CA SER A 249 -4.50 -2.87 -14.77
C SER A 249 -3.00 -3.18 -14.73
N GLY A 250 -2.60 -4.45 -14.89
CA GLY A 250 -1.22 -4.82 -15.23
C GLY A 250 -0.67 -6.13 -14.65
N MET A 251 -0.84 -7.22 -15.42
CA MET A 251 0.01 -8.44 -15.48
C MET A 251 -0.01 -9.54 -14.38
N SER A 252 -0.34 -10.74 -14.88
CA SER A 252 0.16 -12.09 -14.54
C SER A 252 -0.53 -12.91 -13.43
N ARG A 253 -0.86 -14.17 -13.77
CA ARG A 253 -1.24 -15.28 -12.87
C ARG A 253 -0.33 -15.28 -11.63
N GLU A 254 -0.82 -14.90 -10.44
CA GLU A 254 -0.09 -15.22 -9.21
C GLU A 254 -0.39 -16.68 -8.81
N PRO A 255 0.63 -17.56 -8.74
CA PRO A 255 0.47 -18.88 -8.15
C PRO A 255 0.15 -18.76 -6.66
N ARG A 256 -0.75 -19.61 -6.16
CA ARG A 256 -1.06 -19.76 -4.73
C ARG A 256 0.22 -19.72 -3.90
N ARG A 257 0.45 -18.63 -3.16
CA ARG A 257 1.62 -18.51 -2.28
C ARG A 257 1.51 -19.55 -1.18
N VAL A 258 2.46 -20.48 -1.17
CA VAL A 258 2.59 -21.48 -0.11
C VAL A 258 2.73 -20.78 1.24
N THR A 259 2.10 -21.33 2.27
CA THR A 259 2.05 -20.74 3.62
C THR A 259 2.90 -21.51 4.63
N SER A 260 3.15 -20.94 5.81
CA SER A 260 3.86 -21.63 6.90
C SER A 260 3.10 -22.87 7.40
N PHE A 261 1.78 -22.92 7.19
CA PHE A 261 0.93 -24.07 7.48
C PHE A 261 1.18 -25.23 6.51
N ASP A 262 1.30 -24.91 5.21
CA ASP A 262 1.62 -25.90 4.18
C ASP A 262 2.99 -26.54 4.44
N VAL A 263 3.99 -25.73 4.83
CA VAL A 263 5.32 -26.22 5.22
C VAL A 263 5.27 -27.05 6.50
N ALA A 264 4.49 -26.63 7.51
CA ALA A 264 4.35 -27.36 8.77
C ALA A 264 3.80 -28.77 8.54
N ARG A 265 2.75 -28.87 7.72
CA ARG A 265 2.12 -30.13 7.30
C ARG A 265 3.08 -31.03 6.51
N ALA A 266 3.78 -30.49 5.52
CA ALA A 266 4.74 -31.26 4.72
C ALA A 266 5.97 -31.73 5.54
N ALA A 267 6.46 -30.89 6.47
CA ALA A 267 7.59 -31.24 7.34
C ALA A 267 7.21 -32.12 8.55
N GLY A 268 5.90 -32.29 8.84
CA GLY A 268 5.41 -33.03 10.01
C GLY A 268 5.72 -32.35 11.35
N VAL A 269 5.66 -31.02 11.40
CA VAL A 269 5.99 -30.21 12.59
C VAL A 269 4.90 -29.18 12.87
N SER A 270 4.94 -28.50 14.02
CA SER A 270 4.01 -27.41 14.31
C SER A 270 4.38 -26.12 13.56
N ARG A 271 3.38 -25.24 13.31
CA ARG A 271 3.59 -23.91 12.73
C ARG A 271 4.62 -23.07 13.51
N ALA A 272 4.64 -23.22 14.84
CA ALA A 272 5.63 -22.56 15.70
C ALA A 272 7.06 -23.08 15.45
N ALA A 273 7.23 -24.37 15.15
CA ALA A 273 8.54 -24.93 14.78
C ALA A 273 8.99 -24.43 13.40
N VAL A 274 8.08 -24.24 12.45
CA VAL A 274 8.38 -23.59 11.16
C VAL A 274 8.86 -22.15 11.37
N SER A 275 8.14 -21.37 12.18
CA SER A 275 8.54 -19.99 12.52
C SER A 275 9.92 -19.91 13.17
N ARG A 276 10.21 -20.79 14.15
CA ARG A 276 11.53 -20.86 14.79
C ARG A 276 12.65 -21.32 13.85
N ALA A 277 12.37 -22.23 12.92
CA ALA A 277 13.35 -22.65 11.91
C ALA A 277 13.77 -21.50 10.98
N PHE A 278 12.88 -20.56 10.68
CA PHE A 278 13.20 -19.37 9.87
C PHE A 278 13.65 -18.15 10.68
N THR A 279 13.72 -18.26 12.02
CA THR A 279 14.21 -17.20 12.88
C THR A 279 15.67 -17.48 13.25
N PRO A 280 16.60 -16.53 13.01
CA PRO A 280 17.98 -16.62 13.52
C PRO A 280 17.97 -16.83 15.03
N ASP A 281 18.87 -17.68 15.54
CA ASP A 281 19.08 -17.96 16.98
C ASP A 281 17.89 -18.53 17.78
N ALA A 282 16.73 -18.76 17.14
CA ALA A 282 15.60 -19.39 17.81
C ALA A 282 15.87 -20.89 18.12
N SER A 283 15.41 -21.34 19.28
CA SER A 283 15.57 -22.72 19.74
C SER A 283 14.77 -23.71 18.89
N VAL A 284 15.49 -24.46 18.04
CA VAL A 284 14.97 -25.57 17.24
C VAL A 284 16.13 -26.52 16.92
N SER A 285 15.89 -27.83 16.99
CA SER A 285 16.94 -28.80 16.68
C SER A 285 17.37 -28.68 15.21
N GLU A 286 18.65 -28.91 14.93
CA GLU A 286 19.19 -28.85 13.57
C GLU A 286 18.45 -29.82 12.63
N LYS A 287 18.13 -31.01 13.12
CA LYS A 287 17.32 -32.01 12.40
C LYS A 287 15.93 -31.49 12.02
N THR A 288 15.27 -30.74 12.90
CA THR A 288 13.96 -30.12 12.63
C THR A 288 14.09 -28.94 11.65
N ARG A 289 15.14 -28.11 11.81
CA ARG A 289 15.42 -26.98 10.92
C ARG A 289 15.63 -27.43 9.48
N GLN A 290 16.42 -28.49 9.28
CA GLN A 290 16.66 -29.09 7.96
C GLN A 290 15.37 -29.64 7.32
N LYS A 291 14.51 -30.34 8.08
CA LYS A 291 13.22 -30.83 7.58
C LYS A 291 12.31 -29.68 7.11
N VAL A 292 12.25 -28.60 7.89
CA VAL A 292 11.45 -27.42 7.54
C VAL A 292 11.98 -26.74 6.28
N TYR A 293 13.30 -26.56 6.17
CA TYR A 293 13.91 -25.93 4.99
C TYR A 293 13.72 -26.75 3.73
N GLN A 294 13.80 -28.09 3.84
CA GLN A 294 13.56 -28.98 2.71
C GLN A 294 12.10 -28.88 2.23
N ALA A 295 11.13 -29.00 3.15
CA ALA A 295 9.71 -28.87 2.82
C ALA A 295 9.36 -27.48 2.26
N ALA A 296 9.94 -26.42 2.81
CA ALA A 296 9.76 -25.05 2.30
C ALA A 296 10.32 -24.89 0.89
N LYS A 297 11.49 -25.46 0.60
CA LYS A 297 12.11 -25.42 -0.72
C LYS A 297 11.29 -26.18 -1.75
N GLU A 298 10.81 -27.37 -1.42
CA GLU A 298 9.98 -28.21 -2.31
C GLU A 298 8.65 -27.55 -2.65
N LEU A 299 8.05 -26.84 -1.69
CA LEU A 299 6.78 -26.15 -1.88
C LEU A 299 6.95 -24.73 -2.45
N GLY A 300 8.17 -24.19 -2.55
CA GLY A 300 8.37 -22.79 -2.94
C GLY A 300 7.89 -21.78 -1.89
N TYR A 301 7.84 -22.19 -0.62
CA TYR A 301 7.51 -21.30 0.50
C TYR A 301 8.58 -20.23 0.67
N ARG A 302 8.14 -18.97 0.78
CA ARG A 302 8.96 -17.85 1.21
C ARG A 302 8.35 -17.25 2.47
N VAL A 303 9.19 -16.91 3.43
CA VAL A 303 8.76 -16.20 4.64
C VAL A 303 8.18 -14.85 4.24
N ASN A 304 6.94 -14.60 4.62
CA ASN A 304 6.32 -13.30 4.47
C ASN A 304 6.75 -12.41 5.65
N TYR A 305 7.72 -11.53 5.41
CA TYR A 305 8.26 -10.63 6.43
C TYR A 305 7.22 -9.63 6.96
N LEU A 306 6.22 -9.24 6.16
CA LEU A 306 5.08 -8.42 6.61
C LEU A 306 4.14 -9.19 7.55
N ALA A 307 3.97 -10.50 7.35
CA ALA A 307 3.18 -11.31 8.29
C ALA A 307 3.95 -11.56 9.60
N ARG A 308 5.29 -11.58 9.56
CA ARG A 308 6.16 -11.67 10.74
C ARG A 308 6.05 -10.40 11.61
N SER A 309 5.92 -9.23 10.99
CA SER A 309 5.71 -7.95 11.67
C SER A 309 4.31 -7.74 12.24
N LEU A 310 3.37 -8.66 12.01
CA LEU A 310 2.08 -8.67 12.72
C LEU A 310 2.18 -9.40 14.06
N THR A 311 3.18 -10.27 14.22
CA THR A 311 3.45 -10.99 15.49
C THR A 311 4.51 -10.27 16.32
N ASN A 312 5.55 -9.74 15.67
CA ASN A 312 6.52 -8.84 16.27
C ASN A 312 5.97 -7.42 16.15
N LYS A 313 5.91 -6.62 17.21
CA LYS A 313 5.36 -5.25 17.19
C LYS A 313 5.99 -4.29 16.14
N ARG A 314 7.04 -4.71 15.43
CA ARG A 314 7.72 -3.96 14.36
C ARG A 314 8.14 -4.87 13.21
N SER A 315 8.27 -4.28 12.03
CA SER A 315 8.83 -4.91 10.84
C SER A 315 10.34 -4.84 10.78
N ASP A 316 10.97 -5.72 10.02
CA ASP A 316 12.42 -5.68 9.75
C ASP A 316 12.79 -4.54 8.77
N PHE A 317 11.85 -3.65 8.41
CA PHE A 317 12.09 -2.53 7.48
C PHE A 317 12.76 -1.34 8.15
N VAL A 318 13.68 -0.71 7.44
CA VAL A 318 14.28 0.58 7.82
C VAL A 318 14.11 1.54 6.65
N GLY A 319 13.49 2.69 6.92
CA GLY A 319 13.29 3.72 5.90
C GLY A 319 14.58 4.48 5.63
N LEU A 320 14.92 4.65 4.35
CA LEU A 320 15.99 5.52 3.86
C LEU A 320 15.33 6.70 3.14
N VAL A 321 15.37 7.90 3.75
CA VAL A 321 14.78 9.12 3.19
C VAL A 321 15.88 9.97 2.57
N ALA A 322 15.78 10.24 1.26
CA ALA A 322 16.87 10.86 0.50
C ALA A 322 16.39 11.82 -0.60
N ALA A 323 17.22 12.79 -0.96
CA ALA A 323 16.98 13.75 -2.04
C ALA A 323 18.20 13.82 -2.97
N GLY A 324 18.01 14.29 -4.21
CA GLY A 324 19.12 14.56 -5.14
C GLY A 324 19.88 13.29 -5.53
N LEU A 325 19.16 12.27 -5.99
CA LEU A 325 19.72 10.97 -6.39
C LEU A 325 20.56 11.04 -7.69
N ASP A 326 20.50 12.16 -8.41
CA ASP A 326 21.36 12.46 -9.55
C ASP A 326 22.82 12.71 -9.14
N ASN A 327 23.07 13.08 -7.88
CA ASN A 327 24.42 13.25 -7.36
C ASN A 327 25.10 11.88 -7.14
N PRO A 328 26.27 11.60 -7.76
CA PRO A 328 26.97 10.32 -7.62
C PRO A 328 27.33 9.95 -6.18
N PHE A 329 27.72 10.92 -5.35
CA PHE A 329 28.04 10.69 -3.94
C PHE A 329 26.81 10.19 -3.18
N ARG A 330 25.63 10.75 -3.46
CA ARG A 330 24.39 10.35 -2.79
C ARG A 330 24.04 8.90 -3.08
N THR A 331 24.20 8.49 -4.34
CA THR A 331 23.96 7.10 -4.76
C THR A 331 24.90 6.14 -4.04
N GLN A 332 26.20 6.47 -3.97
CA GLN A 332 27.19 5.67 -3.25
C GLN A 332 26.88 5.59 -1.74
N GLN A 333 26.54 6.71 -1.10
CA GLN A 333 26.14 6.75 0.31
C GLN A 333 24.95 5.81 0.60
N LEU A 334 23.91 5.87 -0.24
CA LEU A 334 22.74 5.00 -0.10
C LEU A 334 23.05 3.52 -0.32
N GLU A 335 23.93 3.20 -1.26
CA GLU A 335 24.37 1.83 -1.51
C GLU A 335 25.07 1.23 -0.28
N HIS A 336 25.98 1.99 0.36
CA HIS A 336 26.66 1.56 1.58
C HIS A 336 25.69 1.39 2.75
N LEU A 337 24.77 2.34 2.96
CA LEU A 337 23.73 2.24 3.99
C LEU A 337 22.83 1.01 3.78
N ALA A 338 22.36 0.79 2.54
CA ALA A 338 21.52 -0.36 2.20
C ALA A 338 22.26 -1.68 2.44
N ARG A 339 23.55 -1.77 2.07
CA ARG A 339 24.37 -2.96 2.33
C ARG A 339 24.56 -3.21 3.82
N ALA A 340 24.86 -2.18 4.61
CA ALA A 340 25.03 -2.29 6.05
C ALA A 340 23.73 -2.76 6.75
N LEU A 341 22.56 -2.26 6.31
CA LEU A 341 21.26 -2.72 6.76
C LEU A 341 21.01 -4.20 6.42
N ILE A 342 21.24 -4.58 5.17
CA ILE A 342 21.03 -5.97 4.71
C ILE A 342 21.94 -6.93 5.50
N ALA A 343 23.20 -6.55 5.74
CA ALA A 343 24.15 -7.33 6.53
C ALA A 343 23.67 -7.58 7.98
N ARG A 344 22.88 -6.66 8.54
CA ARG A 344 22.26 -6.77 9.87
C ARG A 344 20.82 -7.31 9.83
N ASN A 345 20.44 -7.96 8.73
CA ASN A 345 19.13 -8.57 8.48
C ASN A 345 17.95 -7.59 8.40
N TYR A 346 18.19 -6.28 8.30
CA TYR A 346 17.14 -5.31 7.99
C TYR A 346 16.79 -5.30 6.50
N ARG A 347 15.71 -4.60 6.17
CA ARG A 347 15.21 -4.41 4.80
C ARG A 347 15.13 -2.90 4.50
N PRO A 348 16.08 -2.35 3.72
CA PRO A 348 16.02 -0.94 3.36
C PRO A 348 14.81 -0.66 2.45
N ILE A 349 14.06 0.39 2.77
CA ILE A 349 13.06 0.97 1.86
C ILE A 349 13.52 2.38 1.52
N LEU A 350 13.84 2.64 0.25
CA LEU A 350 14.22 3.97 -0.20
C LEU A 350 12.98 4.78 -0.56
N LEU A 351 12.82 5.95 0.06
CA LEU A 351 11.80 6.92 -0.30
C LEU A 351 12.46 8.24 -0.70
N PRO A 352 12.42 8.59 -2.00
CA PRO A 352 12.93 9.87 -2.44
C PRO A 352 11.99 11.01 -2.03
N THR A 353 12.55 12.11 -1.54
CA THR A 353 11.80 13.35 -1.30
C THR A 353 11.80 14.23 -2.54
N SER A 354 10.70 14.93 -2.80
CA SER A 354 10.56 15.93 -3.85
C SER A 354 9.93 17.22 -3.30
N LYS A 355 9.65 18.20 -4.17
CA LYS A 355 8.90 19.40 -3.76
C LYS A 355 7.45 19.08 -3.40
N GLU A 356 6.89 18.05 -4.01
CA GLU A 356 5.51 17.59 -3.86
C GLU A 356 5.35 16.58 -2.70
N ALA A 357 6.44 15.90 -2.32
CA ALA A 357 6.49 14.98 -1.20
C ALA A 357 7.73 15.27 -0.35
N ASP A 358 7.56 16.14 0.65
CA ASP A 358 8.62 16.51 1.58
C ASP A 358 8.96 15.37 2.56
N SER A 359 10.03 15.56 3.35
CA SER A 359 10.46 14.54 4.31
C SER A 359 9.38 14.20 5.34
N ALA A 360 8.55 15.16 5.75
CA ALA A 360 7.45 14.94 6.69
C ALA A 360 6.40 13.97 6.12
N THR A 361 5.95 14.22 4.89
CA THR A 361 4.97 13.37 4.19
C THR A 361 5.50 11.95 4.02
N VAL A 362 6.76 11.84 3.59
CA VAL A 362 7.42 10.55 3.34
C VAL A 362 7.62 9.77 4.65
N ILE A 363 7.95 10.44 5.75
CA ILE A 363 8.11 9.78 7.06
C ILE A 363 6.75 9.35 7.63
N GLY A 364 5.70 10.16 7.49
CA GLY A 364 4.34 9.76 7.87
C GLY A 364 3.91 8.48 7.14
N GLN A 365 4.24 8.34 5.85
CA GLN A 365 4.01 7.10 5.10
C GLN A 365 4.79 5.91 5.68
N LEU A 366 6.03 6.11 6.12
CA LEU A 366 6.85 5.06 6.73
C LEU A 366 6.25 4.53 8.04
N LEU A 367 5.63 5.39 8.85
CA LEU A 367 5.00 4.99 10.10
C LEU A 367 3.88 3.96 9.89
N HIS A 368 3.14 4.04 8.76
CA HIS A 368 2.13 3.04 8.40
C HIS A 368 2.70 1.63 8.11
N TYR A 369 4.01 1.51 7.85
CA TYR A 369 4.68 0.22 7.63
C TYR A 369 5.29 -0.37 8.92
N ALA A 370 5.05 0.23 10.08
CA ALA A 370 5.63 -0.19 11.36
C ALA A 370 7.14 -0.44 11.27
N VAL A 371 7.87 0.50 10.65
CA VAL A 371 9.32 0.38 10.43
C VAL A 371 10.09 0.28 11.74
N SER A 372 11.21 -0.44 11.72
CA SER A 372 12.13 -0.54 12.85
C SER A 372 12.89 0.76 13.11
N GLY A 373 13.02 1.64 12.11
CA GLY A 373 13.74 2.90 12.21
C GLY A 373 13.79 3.68 10.90
N VAL A 374 14.28 4.92 10.95
CA VAL A 374 14.40 5.82 9.79
C VAL A 374 15.79 6.46 9.76
N ILE A 375 16.41 6.46 8.58
CA ILE A 375 17.67 7.16 8.31
C ILE A 375 17.36 8.27 7.30
N ILE A 376 17.72 9.50 7.65
CA ILE A 376 17.44 10.68 6.83
C ILE A 376 18.75 11.27 6.34
N THR A 377 18.89 11.31 5.02
CA THR A 377 20.06 11.89 4.33
C THR A 377 19.69 13.17 3.55
N SER A 378 18.38 13.34 3.26
CA SER A 378 17.74 14.57 2.74
C SER A 378 17.62 15.65 3.80
N ASP A 379 16.85 16.71 3.56
CA ASP A 379 16.53 17.75 4.54
C ASP A 379 15.83 17.19 5.79
N ALA A 380 16.17 17.77 6.95
CA ALA A 380 15.57 17.39 8.22
C ALA A 380 14.08 17.79 8.20
N PRO A 381 13.16 16.90 8.59
CA PRO A 381 11.75 17.24 8.72
C PRO A 381 11.53 18.25 9.87
N PRO A 382 10.34 18.87 9.93
CA PRO A 382 9.96 19.72 11.07
C PRO A 382 9.98 18.94 12.40
N SER A 383 10.15 19.66 13.52
CA SER A 383 10.36 19.05 14.84
C SER A 383 9.27 18.05 15.28
N HIS A 384 8.01 18.32 14.95
CA HIS A 384 6.88 17.47 15.32
C HIS A 384 6.98 16.05 14.75
N ILE A 385 7.65 15.85 13.61
CA ILE A 385 7.84 14.52 13.01
C ILE A 385 8.78 13.67 13.86
N PHE A 386 9.79 14.28 14.50
CA PHE A 386 10.67 13.56 15.43
C PHE A 386 9.91 13.16 16.69
N GLU A 387 9.01 14.02 17.18
CA GLU A 387 8.16 13.74 18.35
C GLU A 387 7.18 12.59 18.06
N GLU A 388 6.52 12.60 16.89
CA GLU A 388 5.65 11.50 16.44
C GLU A 388 6.41 10.17 16.36
N CYS A 389 7.60 10.17 15.74
CA CYS A 389 8.43 8.99 15.68
C CYS A 389 8.85 8.52 17.08
N ALA A 390 9.19 9.44 17.99
CA ALA A 390 9.52 9.09 19.37
C ALA A 390 8.33 8.46 20.13
N VAL A 391 7.11 8.96 19.93
CA VAL A 391 5.87 8.39 20.51
C VAL A 391 5.61 6.97 20.01
N GLU A 392 5.80 6.73 18.71
CA GLU A 392 5.72 5.38 18.09
C GLU A 392 6.97 4.52 18.40
N GLY A 393 7.96 5.12 19.09
CA GLY A 393 9.26 4.56 19.46
C GLY A 393 10.19 4.29 18.28
N VAL A 394 9.91 4.82 17.10
CA VAL A 394 10.70 4.63 15.88
C VAL A 394 11.96 5.51 15.95
N PRO A 395 13.17 4.92 16.06
CA PRO A 395 14.40 5.68 16.13
C PRO A 395 14.71 6.37 14.81
N ILE A 396 15.25 7.59 14.88
CA ILE A 396 15.71 8.36 13.74
C ILE A 396 17.21 8.64 13.86
N VAL A 397 17.93 8.42 12.76
CA VAL A 397 19.32 8.88 12.59
C VAL A 397 19.40 9.88 11.45
N LEU A 398 19.95 11.07 11.71
CA LEU A 398 20.23 12.06 10.68
C LEU A 398 21.67 11.94 10.18
N VAL A 399 21.85 12.03 8.87
CA VAL A 399 23.17 12.05 8.23
C VAL A 399 23.45 13.42 7.64
N ASN A 400 24.58 14.00 8.03
CA ASN A 400 25.05 15.30 7.55
C ASN A 400 24.02 16.43 7.78
N LYS A 401 23.55 16.53 9.03
CA LYS A 401 22.58 17.53 9.53
C LYS A 401 23.02 18.15 10.85
N GLY A 402 22.61 19.39 11.07
CA GLY A 402 23.10 20.24 12.16
C GLY A 402 22.11 20.51 13.26
N GLU A 403 20.83 20.26 12.99
CA GLU A 403 19.74 20.47 13.92
C GLU A 403 19.88 19.51 15.11
N ASP A 404 19.89 20.06 16.31
CA ASP A 404 19.97 19.29 17.55
C ASP A 404 18.56 19.05 18.07
N PHE A 405 18.13 17.80 18.00
CA PHE A 405 16.86 17.38 18.56
C PHE A 405 17.14 16.38 19.68
N PRO A 406 16.45 16.48 20.82
CA PRO A 406 16.46 15.41 21.80
C PRO A 406 16.07 14.09 21.11
N PHE A 407 16.50 12.93 21.62
CA PHE A 407 16.17 11.59 21.11
C PHE A 407 16.51 11.29 19.62
N VAL A 408 17.22 12.17 18.90
CA VAL A 408 17.63 11.96 17.51
C VAL A 408 19.15 11.87 17.41
N ASP A 409 19.65 10.72 16.98
CA ASP A 409 21.07 10.50 16.79
C ASP A 409 21.56 11.05 15.45
N ARG A 410 22.83 11.45 15.38
CA ARG A 410 23.39 12.11 14.19
C ARG A 410 24.76 11.58 13.83
N VAL A 411 25.00 11.43 12.54
CA VAL A 411 26.32 11.19 11.98
C VAL A 411 26.68 12.36 11.06
N VAL A 412 27.81 13.01 11.33
CA VAL A 412 28.20 14.25 10.65
C VAL A 412 29.64 14.13 10.14
N SER A 413 29.87 14.43 8.86
CA SER A 413 31.22 14.53 8.32
C SER A 413 32.01 15.70 8.94
N ASP A 414 33.33 15.55 9.10
CA ASP A 414 34.20 16.63 9.58
C ASP A 414 34.47 17.70 8.49
N ASP A 415 33.41 18.43 8.14
CA ASP A 415 33.40 19.50 7.14
C ASP A 415 34.29 20.69 7.54
N ARG A 416 34.61 20.83 8.83
CA ARG A 416 35.54 21.87 9.30
C ARG A 416 36.96 21.52 8.88
N MET A 417 37.36 20.28 9.11
CA MET A 417 38.69 19.81 8.75
C MET A 417 38.91 19.92 7.23
N SER A 418 37.92 19.54 6.40
CA SER A 418 38.08 19.64 4.95
C SER A 418 38.23 21.09 4.47
N GLY A 419 37.40 22.01 4.96
CA GLY A 419 37.52 23.43 4.61
C GLY A 419 38.89 24.02 5.00
N TYR A 420 39.41 23.67 6.18
CA TYR A 420 40.71 24.18 6.65
C TYR A 420 41.86 23.60 5.83
N THR A 421 41.84 22.28 5.62
CA THR A 421 42.86 21.55 4.87
C THR A 421 42.89 21.96 3.40
N ALA A 422 41.73 22.30 2.81
CA ALA A 422 41.65 22.80 1.44
C ALA A 422 42.39 24.13 1.28
N VAL A 423 42.20 25.08 2.20
CA VAL A 423 42.93 26.36 2.19
C VAL A 423 44.43 26.11 2.32
N ASP A 424 44.83 25.32 3.32
CA ASP A 424 46.24 25.04 3.59
C ASP A 424 46.92 24.40 2.37
N HIS A 425 46.28 23.41 1.73
CA HIS A 425 46.80 22.76 0.53
C HIS A 425 46.87 23.70 -0.68
N LEU A 426 45.86 24.56 -0.90
CA LEU A 426 45.90 25.56 -1.99
C LEU A 426 47.05 26.56 -1.81
N VAL A 427 47.27 27.04 -0.57
CA VAL A 427 48.37 27.97 -0.23
C VAL A 427 49.73 27.28 -0.39
N GLU A 428 49.88 26.05 0.10
CA GLU A 428 51.09 25.24 -0.08
C GLU A 428 51.41 25.00 -1.56
N ALA A 429 50.38 24.80 -2.37
CA ALA A 429 50.49 24.66 -3.82
C ALA A 429 50.73 26.01 -4.55
N GLY A 430 50.84 27.12 -3.80
CA GLY A 430 51.21 28.44 -4.31
C GLY A 430 50.07 29.27 -4.89
N ALA A 431 48.81 28.88 -4.67
CA ALA A 431 47.67 29.74 -4.99
C ALA A 431 47.62 30.94 -4.05
N LYS A 432 47.23 32.11 -4.57
CA LYS A 432 47.23 33.39 -3.85
C LYS A 432 45.85 34.03 -3.77
N LYS A 433 45.02 33.81 -4.79
CA LYS A 433 43.66 34.32 -4.89
C LYS A 433 42.71 33.15 -4.82
N LEU A 434 42.19 32.94 -3.62
CA LEU A 434 41.36 31.79 -3.30
C LEU A 434 39.88 32.13 -3.42
N ALA A 435 39.05 31.15 -3.77
CA ALA A 435 37.60 31.27 -3.68
C ALA A 435 36.98 29.94 -3.23
N VAL A 436 35.74 30.00 -2.76
CA VAL A 436 34.91 28.82 -2.53
C VAL A 436 33.64 28.92 -3.39
N ILE A 437 33.18 27.81 -3.97
CA ILE A 437 31.94 27.76 -4.73
C ILE A 437 30.93 26.90 -3.99
N ALA A 438 29.73 27.45 -3.76
CA ALA A 438 28.62 26.73 -3.15
C ALA A 438 27.26 27.26 -3.62
N GLY A 439 26.27 26.39 -3.62
CA GLY A 439 24.89 26.70 -3.98
C GLY A 439 24.20 27.63 -2.98
N THR A 440 23.31 28.50 -3.44
CA THR A 440 22.55 29.45 -2.60
C THR A 440 21.52 28.74 -1.72
N THR A 441 21.04 27.58 -2.15
CA THR A 441 20.17 26.70 -1.36
C THR A 441 21.04 25.62 -0.72
N VAL A 442 21.85 26.03 0.26
CA VAL A 442 22.91 25.19 0.83
C VAL A 442 22.36 24.10 1.76
N SER A 443 22.64 22.84 1.41
CA SER A 443 22.64 21.74 2.38
C SER A 443 23.57 22.06 3.56
N TYR A 444 23.29 21.49 4.73
CA TYR A 444 24.09 21.70 5.94
C TYR A 444 25.60 21.52 5.69
N SER A 445 26.02 20.39 5.12
CA SER A 445 27.44 20.13 4.86
C SER A 445 28.07 21.08 3.85
N SER A 446 27.36 21.48 2.79
CA SER A 446 27.88 22.47 1.84
C SER A 446 28.15 23.81 2.52
N ARG A 447 27.25 24.25 3.41
CA ARG A 447 27.41 25.48 4.20
C ARG A 447 28.60 25.38 5.14
N ARG A 448 28.70 24.28 5.90
CA ARG A 448 29.79 24.05 6.86
C ARG A 448 31.16 24.04 6.18
N ARG A 449 31.27 23.40 5.02
CA ARG A 449 32.50 23.38 4.20
C ARG A 449 32.90 24.78 3.74
N ALA A 450 31.93 25.56 3.23
CA ALA A 450 32.20 26.93 2.78
C ALA A 450 32.58 27.87 3.93
N GLU A 451 31.85 27.83 5.03
CA GLU A 451 32.16 28.60 6.26
C GLU A 451 33.55 28.25 6.80
N ALA A 452 33.90 26.96 6.83
CA ALA A 452 35.20 26.52 7.30
C ALA A 452 36.34 27.02 6.41
N PHE A 453 36.17 26.94 5.08
CA PHE A 453 37.13 27.48 4.12
C PHE A 453 37.33 28.99 4.32
N GLN A 454 36.25 29.77 4.36
CA GLN A 454 36.33 31.22 4.55
C GLN A 454 36.93 31.59 5.91
N SER A 455 36.56 30.88 6.97
CA SER A 455 37.12 31.06 8.31
C SER A 455 38.63 30.80 8.32
N ARG A 456 39.11 29.76 7.64
CA ARG A 456 40.54 29.49 7.53
C ARG A 456 41.29 30.55 6.71
N CYS A 457 40.71 31.02 5.61
CA CYS A 457 41.26 32.14 4.84
C CYS A 457 41.42 33.39 5.72
N GLN A 458 40.38 33.76 6.49
CA GLN A 458 40.43 34.90 7.40
C GLN A 458 41.53 34.75 8.47
N MET A 459 41.72 33.55 9.03
CA MET A 459 42.80 33.28 9.99
C MET A 459 44.20 33.46 9.39
N LEU A 460 44.35 33.26 8.08
CA LEU A 460 45.59 33.48 7.34
C LEU A 460 45.70 34.89 6.73
N GLY A 461 44.72 35.77 6.97
CA GLY A 461 44.67 37.11 6.39
C GLY A 461 44.39 37.14 4.89
N LEU A 462 43.80 36.07 4.35
CA LEU A 462 43.39 35.96 2.95
C LEU A 462 41.92 36.36 2.80
N ASP A 463 41.63 37.16 1.77
CA ASP A 463 40.25 37.42 1.35
C ASP A 463 39.85 36.40 0.28
N ALA A 464 38.80 35.63 0.57
CA ALA A 464 38.32 34.56 -0.30
C ALA A 464 36.81 34.66 -0.49
N PRO A 465 36.34 35.14 -1.66
CA PRO A 465 34.91 35.27 -1.90
C PRO A 465 34.23 33.90 -2.00
N LEU A 466 32.98 33.86 -1.55
CA LEU A 466 32.03 32.82 -1.92
C LEU A 466 31.48 33.17 -3.31
N ILE A 467 31.62 32.25 -4.26
CA ILE A 467 30.98 32.31 -5.58
C ILE A 467 29.65 31.55 -5.47
N PRO A 468 28.51 32.25 -5.44
CA PRO A 468 27.22 31.60 -5.30
C PRO A 468 26.80 30.96 -6.63
N VAL A 469 26.29 29.75 -6.58
CA VAL A 469 25.58 29.11 -7.69
C VAL A 469 24.16 28.75 -7.30
N ALA A 470 23.26 28.43 -8.23
CA ALA A 470 21.88 28.10 -7.85
C ALA A 470 21.80 26.74 -7.14
N ILE A 471 22.47 25.73 -7.71
CA ILE A 471 22.43 24.32 -7.29
C ILE A 471 23.85 23.74 -7.30
N ASN A 472 24.13 22.78 -6.41
CA ASN A 472 25.42 22.10 -6.31
C ASN A 472 25.60 20.98 -7.35
N ASP A 473 25.41 21.30 -8.63
CA ASP A 473 25.51 20.36 -9.76
C ASP A 473 26.65 20.69 -10.73
N TYR A 474 26.85 19.80 -11.70
CA TYR A 474 27.86 19.96 -12.75
C TYR A 474 27.64 21.21 -13.60
N ALA A 475 26.40 21.48 -14.03
CA ALA A 475 26.10 22.55 -14.99
C ALA A 475 26.46 23.93 -14.41
N HIS A 476 26.07 24.17 -13.15
CA HIS A 476 26.37 25.41 -12.47
C HIS A 476 27.85 25.52 -12.10
N GLY A 477 28.54 24.41 -11.82
CA GLY A 477 30.00 24.40 -11.70
C GLY A 477 30.69 24.85 -13.00
N HIS A 478 30.23 24.34 -14.13
CA HIS A 478 30.72 24.71 -15.45
C HIS A 478 30.50 26.20 -15.75
N GLU A 479 29.35 26.75 -15.39
CA GLU A 479 29.07 28.19 -15.54
C GLU A 479 29.94 29.07 -14.63
N ALA A 480 30.17 28.64 -13.38
CA ALA A 480 30.97 29.37 -12.41
C ALA A 480 32.44 29.56 -12.85
N ALA A 481 32.95 28.72 -13.76
CA ALA A 481 34.31 28.83 -14.28
C ALA A 481 34.61 30.21 -14.89
N GLN A 482 33.63 30.83 -15.58
CA GLN A 482 33.83 32.16 -16.15
C GLN A 482 34.02 33.23 -15.06
N THR A 483 33.24 33.17 -13.99
CA THR A 483 33.38 34.08 -12.85
C THR A 483 34.73 33.95 -12.16
N LEU A 484 35.26 32.72 -12.01
CA LEU A 484 36.62 32.50 -11.48
C LEU A 484 37.68 33.18 -12.35
N ILE A 485 37.54 33.07 -13.66
CA ILE A 485 38.44 33.70 -14.64
C ILE A 485 38.40 35.21 -14.53
N ASP A 486 37.20 35.80 -14.48
CA ASP A 486 37.01 37.25 -14.44
C ASP A 486 37.58 37.88 -13.15
N LEU A 487 37.48 37.15 -12.03
CA LEU A 487 38.05 37.54 -10.74
C LEU A 487 39.55 37.23 -10.61
N GLY A 488 40.11 36.46 -11.56
CA GLY A 488 41.50 36.02 -11.54
C GLY A 488 41.83 35.10 -10.37
N ILE A 489 40.88 34.24 -9.98
CA ILE A 489 41.06 33.20 -8.96
C ILE A 489 42.07 32.16 -9.48
N ASP A 490 43.05 31.79 -8.65
CA ASP A 490 44.08 30.79 -8.98
C ASP A 490 44.01 29.54 -8.08
N GLY A 491 43.16 29.55 -7.05
CA GLY A 491 42.83 28.38 -6.23
C GLY A 491 41.35 28.39 -5.83
N VAL A 492 40.66 27.27 -5.99
CA VAL A 492 39.24 27.18 -5.68
C VAL A 492 38.90 25.88 -4.98
N PHE A 493 38.07 26.00 -3.94
CA PHE A 493 37.43 24.86 -3.30
C PHE A 493 35.97 24.80 -3.75
N SER A 494 35.60 23.71 -4.40
CA SER A 494 34.20 23.41 -4.69
C SER A 494 33.66 22.52 -3.58
N VAL A 495 32.49 22.85 -3.03
CA VAL A 495 31.90 22.11 -1.91
C VAL A 495 31.45 20.70 -2.29
N ASN A 496 31.55 20.26 -3.54
CA ASN A 496 31.46 18.86 -3.94
C ASN A 496 32.22 18.60 -5.26
N ASP A 497 32.50 17.33 -5.56
CA ASP A 497 33.20 16.92 -6.77
C ASP A 497 32.35 17.11 -8.02
N TYR A 498 31.03 16.93 -7.92
CA TYR A 498 30.13 16.99 -9.07
C TYR A 498 30.21 18.37 -9.74
N MET A 499 30.24 19.42 -8.93
CA MET A 499 30.45 20.80 -9.36
C MET A 499 31.92 21.07 -9.73
N ALA A 500 32.90 20.51 -9.00
CA ALA A 500 34.32 20.66 -9.32
C ALA A 500 34.67 20.14 -10.72
N CYS A 501 34.10 19.00 -11.14
CA CYS A 501 34.23 18.47 -12.50
C CYS A 501 33.68 19.48 -13.53
N GLY A 502 32.52 20.08 -13.24
CA GLY A 502 31.96 21.17 -14.04
C GLY A 502 32.92 22.34 -14.17
N VAL A 503 33.49 22.80 -13.07
CA VAL A 503 34.48 23.90 -13.06
C VAL A 503 35.67 23.58 -13.97
N LEU A 504 36.24 22.39 -13.86
CA LEU A 504 37.37 21.97 -14.70
C LEU A 504 37.02 22.00 -16.19
N ASP A 505 35.85 21.49 -16.57
CA ASP A 505 35.39 21.50 -17.96
C ASP A 505 35.09 22.92 -18.46
N GLY A 506 34.51 23.78 -17.61
CA GLY A 506 34.27 25.19 -17.92
C GLY A 506 35.57 25.98 -18.13
N LEU A 507 36.59 25.73 -17.30
CA LEU A 507 37.93 26.30 -17.45
C LEU A 507 38.59 25.84 -18.76
N ALA A 508 38.51 24.54 -19.07
CA ALA A 508 39.04 23.98 -20.31
C ALA A 508 38.36 24.57 -21.55
N LYS A 509 37.02 24.72 -21.50
CA LYS A 509 36.23 25.37 -22.56
C LYS A 509 36.64 26.83 -22.79
N ALA A 510 36.99 27.54 -21.73
CA ALA A 510 37.52 28.91 -21.81
C ALA A 510 38.99 28.97 -22.25
N GLY A 511 39.59 27.84 -22.65
CA GLY A 511 40.97 27.76 -23.12
C GLY A 511 42.02 27.86 -22.00
N ARG A 512 41.63 27.71 -20.74
CA ARG A 512 42.59 27.67 -19.62
C ARG A 512 43.27 26.31 -19.59
N SER A 513 44.59 26.31 -19.48
CA SER A 513 45.35 25.07 -19.35
C SER A 513 45.06 24.43 -17.99
N TYR A 514 45.02 23.10 -17.97
CA TYR A 514 44.81 22.36 -16.73
C TYR A 514 45.86 22.76 -15.67
N GLY A 515 45.42 22.99 -14.43
CA GLY A 515 46.28 23.41 -13.32
C GLY A 515 46.59 24.91 -13.23
N THR A 516 46.15 25.75 -14.18
CA THR A 516 46.28 27.22 -14.05
C THR A 516 45.43 27.76 -12.91
N VAL A 517 44.27 27.13 -12.67
CA VAL A 517 43.45 27.31 -11.48
C VAL A 517 43.49 25.98 -10.74
N LYS A 518 43.94 25.99 -9.49
CA LYS A 518 43.96 24.79 -8.66
C LYS A 518 42.54 24.51 -8.16
N VAL A 519 42.03 23.32 -8.43
CA VAL A 519 40.65 22.96 -8.08
C VAL A 519 40.69 21.82 -7.06
N ILE A 520 40.09 22.04 -5.89
CA ILE A 520 39.84 21.01 -4.89
C ILE A 520 38.33 20.75 -4.84
N GLY A 521 37.92 19.49 -4.95
CA GLY A 521 36.55 19.06 -4.72
C GLY A 521 36.34 18.48 -3.32
N HIS A 522 35.22 17.78 -3.15
CA HIS A 522 34.88 17.04 -1.95
C HIS A 522 33.94 15.89 -2.32
N ASP A 523 34.03 14.75 -1.64
CA ASP A 523 33.17 13.54 -1.72
C ASP A 523 33.91 12.30 -2.26
N ASP A 524 34.96 12.48 -3.07
CA ASP A 524 35.67 11.44 -3.84
C ASP A 524 34.75 10.56 -4.68
N ILE A 525 33.90 11.20 -5.50
CA ILE A 525 33.03 10.48 -6.44
C ILE A 525 33.87 9.71 -7.47
N PRO A 526 33.33 8.64 -8.09
CA PRO A 526 34.08 7.85 -9.08
C PRO A 526 34.72 8.70 -10.19
N GLN A 527 34.02 9.74 -10.66
CA GLN A 527 34.47 10.69 -11.68
C GLN A 527 35.73 11.47 -11.27
N ALA A 528 35.93 11.73 -9.97
CA ALA A 528 37.09 12.49 -9.49
C ALA A 528 38.42 11.83 -9.88
N SER A 529 38.45 10.50 -9.98
CA SER A 529 39.64 9.71 -10.36
C SER A 529 39.84 9.56 -11.86
N TRP A 530 38.89 9.99 -12.71
CA TRP A 530 39.02 9.84 -14.16
C TRP A 530 40.16 10.70 -14.69
N SER A 531 40.92 10.21 -15.67
CA SER A 531 42.11 10.89 -16.20
C SER A 531 41.86 12.31 -16.73
N ALA A 532 40.63 12.61 -17.16
CA ALA A 532 40.21 13.94 -17.57
C ALA A 532 40.19 14.92 -16.39
N TYR A 533 39.73 14.47 -15.22
CA TYR A 533 39.57 15.29 -14.04
C TYR A 533 40.74 15.19 -13.08
N ASP A 534 41.21 13.98 -12.75
CA ASP A 534 42.30 13.69 -11.81
C ASP A 534 42.30 14.66 -10.62
N LEU A 535 41.14 14.73 -9.98
CA LEU A 535 40.70 15.79 -9.08
C LEU A 535 41.19 15.53 -7.65
N THR A 536 41.95 16.47 -7.11
CA THR A 536 42.25 16.56 -5.68
C THR A 536 40.94 16.79 -4.93
N THR A 537 40.63 15.93 -3.97
CA THR A 537 39.32 15.92 -3.28
C THR A 537 39.42 15.31 -1.88
N PHE A 538 38.34 15.35 -1.12
CA PHE A 538 38.22 14.70 0.17
C PHE A 538 37.37 13.44 0.08
N VAL A 539 37.92 12.29 0.49
CA VAL A 539 37.14 11.08 0.65
C VAL A 539 36.22 11.19 1.86
N GLN A 540 34.94 10.91 1.63
CA GLN A 540 33.98 10.63 2.69
C GLN A 540 33.80 9.11 2.78
N PRO A 541 34.27 8.45 3.85
CA PRO A 541 34.22 6.99 3.95
C PRO A 541 32.77 6.53 4.21
N CYS A 542 32.01 6.33 3.14
CA CYS A 542 30.60 5.92 3.18
C CYS A 542 30.37 4.58 3.89
N ASP A 543 31.36 3.69 3.87
CA ASP A 543 31.37 2.44 4.62
C ASP A 543 31.43 2.68 6.13
N VAL A 544 32.38 3.49 6.60
CA VAL A 544 32.50 3.87 8.02
C VAL A 544 31.27 4.62 8.48
N GLN A 545 30.78 5.58 7.67
CA GLN A 545 29.58 6.33 7.98
C GLN A 545 28.36 5.42 8.08
N ALA A 546 28.20 4.44 7.19
CA ALA A 546 27.10 3.50 7.23
C ALA A 546 27.13 2.67 8.53
N GLU A 547 28.29 2.16 8.92
CA GLU A 547 28.45 1.42 10.19
C GLU A 547 28.07 2.30 11.40
N GLN A 548 28.57 3.54 11.46
CA GLN A 548 28.18 4.50 12.51
C GLN A 548 26.66 4.71 12.57
N VAL A 549 26.02 4.89 11.41
CA VAL A 549 24.57 5.10 11.33
C VAL A 549 23.81 3.88 11.87
N ILE A 550 24.19 2.66 11.47
CA ILE A 550 23.46 1.49 11.93
C ILE A 550 23.71 1.19 13.42
N ASP A 551 24.92 1.44 13.90
CA ASP A 551 25.23 1.27 15.32
C ASP A 551 24.43 2.24 16.19
N LEU A 552 24.29 3.50 15.77
CA LEU A 552 23.40 4.46 16.44
C LEU A 552 21.93 4.01 16.39
N LEU A 553 21.46 3.63 15.20
CA LEU A 553 20.07 3.19 15.01
C LEU A 553 19.72 2.00 15.90
N THR A 554 20.57 0.97 15.92
CA THR A 554 20.36 -0.26 16.70
C THR A 554 20.56 -0.06 18.21
N SER A 555 21.50 0.80 18.60
CA SER A 555 21.65 1.21 20.01
C SER A 555 20.38 1.90 20.50
N ARG A 556 19.82 2.84 19.71
CA ARG A 556 18.58 3.54 20.04
C ARG A 556 17.37 2.61 20.10
N MET A 557 17.30 1.59 19.24
CA MET A 557 16.25 0.56 19.35
C MET A 557 16.32 -0.20 20.69
N SER A 558 17.53 -0.41 21.21
CA SER A 558 17.76 -1.16 22.45
C SER A 558 17.60 -0.28 23.69
N GLU A 559 17.98 0.99 23.60
CA GLU A 559 17.93 1.99 24.68
C GLU A 559 17.22 3.27 24.18
N PRO A 560 15.87 3.27 24.08
CA PRO A 560 15.12 4.39 23.52
C PRO A 560 15.38 5.71 24.23
N ASP A 561 15.50 5.66 25.56
CA ASP A 561 15.63 6.82 26.45
C ASP A 561 17.09 7.31 26.63
N ALA A 562 18.05 6.76 25.89
CA ALA A 562 19.45 7.20 25.97
C ALA A 562 19.59 8.68 25.57
N VAL A 563 20.70 9.32 25.92
CA VAL A 563 20.99 10.68 25.45
C VAL A 563 21.26 10.66 23.94
N ALA A 564 20.83 11.68 23.19
CA ALA A 564 21.14 11.82 21.77
C ALA A 564 22.65 11.88 21.54
N ARG A 565 23.15 11.13 20.57
CA ARG A 565 24.57 11.04 20.23
C ARG A 565 24.87 11.72 18.91
N VAL A 566 26.07 12.29 18.81
CA VAL A 566 26.62 12.83 17.57
C VAL A 566 27.95 12.13 17.31
N GLU A 567 28.02 11.39 16.22
CA GLU A 567 29.24 10.75 15.73
C GLU A 567 29.83 11.58 14.59
N PHE A 568 31.15 11.74 14.60
CA PHE A 568 31.87 12.45 13.55
C PHE A 568 32.55 11.45 12.62
N THR A 569 32.29 11.58 11.31
CA THR A 569 32.98 10.80 10.29
C THR A 569 34.20 11.58 9.80
N PRO A 570 35.43 11.05 9.97
CA PRO A 570 36.62 11.72 9.48
C PRO A 570 36.62 11.73 7.95
N VAL A 571 37.13 12.81 7.36
CA VAL A 571 37.40 12.92 5.92
C VAL A 571 38.91 12.90 5.68
N THR A 572 39.37 12.65 4.46
CA THR A 572 40.81 12.64 4.16
C THR A 572 41.09 13.23 2.79
N LEU A 573 42.07 14.12 2.69
CA LEU A 573 42.46 14.72 1.40
C LEU A 573 43.21 13.68 0.55
N ILE A 574 42.71 13.44 -0.66
CA ILE A 574 43.39 12.72 -1.72
C ILE A 574 43.96 13.75 -2.69
N LYS A 575 45.30 13.84 -2.73
CA LYS A 575 46.03 14.73 -3.64
C LYS A 575 46.13 14.07 -5.01
N ARG A 576 45.69 14.78 -6.05
CA ARG A 576 45.78 14.41 -7.46
C ARG A 576 46.33 15.60 -8.27
N ARG A 577 46.17 15.59 -9.60
CA ARG A 577 46.79 16.60 -10.48
C ARG A 577 46.12 17.98 -10.41
N SER A 578 44.86 18.08 -10.01
CA SER A 578 44.11 19.36 -10.09
C SER A 578 44.55 20.42 -9.06
N ALA A 579 45.15 20.03 -7.94
CA ALA A 579 45.63 20.94 -6.90
C ALA A 579 46.70 20.31 -6.02
#